data_AF-A0A6G2HGG5-F1
#
_entry.id   AF-A0A6G2HGG5-F1
#
_cell.length_a   1.000
_cell.length_b   1.000
_cell.length_c   1.000
_cell.angle_alpha   90.00
_cell.angle_beta   90.00
_cell.angle_gamma   90.00
#
_symmetry.space_group_name_H-M   'P 1'
#
loop_
_entity.id
_entity.type
_entity.pdbx_description
1 polymer ?
#
loop_
_entity_poly.entity_id
_entity_poly.type
_entity_poly.pdbx_seq_one_letter_code
_entity_poly.pdbx_strand_id
1 'polypeptide(L)'
;MALSDEAGVENGGGGDGTDGSETADGTGETDGSETADGTGETDGSETADGTGGTDGNDGGDDSDRGDREPRGALERTTVPPAVELVSRTRAAEARAAIATVAGLVSRGVSPSDVLVTAVDVDSYEDALRRAAGRYGLTLAVWSPLRLVRSVPYRFAETTIAALRDRDAGIHVDDLREPLRLGWVPPRNPDRGPLDRAAVDVVARGFRGQRHALPEWKRLIAGSEASRTTKRHWMAYLNWLDAAPAAPSPGAFLDVLIPAMEAYDDAVLPDAADGRPVSELAETLRAFDRTAELLRTVRKRYGDRLATGRIDRGWAPTHELLEALARTLPGRRELPTAAAVDVVEANDAWALDVPYVVAIGLVDEEWPHVPTSAVPSIARAATVRRSDGGRGSGASPVRPHSTWTDARAHDRFVGVVDAAAELLVVTRFAADGDGVEQRPSRFLDDLDPVLDRVADAERAALVADPTALPESIATHAPGSPPEGSTSPDATTSPPPHADREERE
;
A
#
# COMPACT_ATOMS: atom_id res chain seq x y z
N MET A 1 -24.73 -26.35 47.18
CA MET A 1 -25.67 -27.15 48.00
C MET A 1 -26.91 -26.30 48.18
N ALA A 2 -28.05 -26.49 47.53
CA ALA A 2 -28.63 -27.68 46.90
C ALA A 2 -29.01 -27.45 45.43
N LEU A 3 -29.12 -28.57 44.73
CA LEU A 3 -29.48 -28.76 43.32
C LEU A 3 -31.00 -28.95 43.15
N SER A 4 -31.41 -28.98 41.87
CA SER A 4 -32.61 -29.58 41.25
C SER A 4 -33.56 -28.52 40.66
N ASP A 5 -33.68 -28.27 39.35
CA ASP A 5 -33.67 -29.07 38.09
C ASP A 5 -35.08 -29.48 37.62
N GLU A 6 -35.24 -29.44 36.28
CA GLU A 6 -36.39 -29.82 35.42
C GLU A 6 -37.66 -28.93 35.38
N ALA A 7 -38.46 -28.83 34.31
CA ALA A 7 -38.39 -29.03 32.85
C ALA A 7 -39.84 -28.85 32.32
N GLY A 8 -40.03 -28.52 31.02
CA GLY A 8 -41.31 -28.67 30.28
C GLY A 8 -41.97 -27.34 29.84
N VAL A 9 -41.93 -26.87 28.58
CA VAL A 9 -42.58 -27.37 27.33
C VAL A 9 -44.12 -27.24 27.49
N GLU A 10 -44.92 -26.50 26.70
CA GLU A 10 -45.02 -26.32 25.24
C GLU A 10 -46.08 -25.25 24.83
N ASN A 11 -45.98 -24.80 23.57
CA ASN A 11 -47.06 -24.44 22.61
C ASN A 11 -47.78 -23.06 22.60
N GLY A 12 -47.66 -22.38 21.44
CA GLY A 12 -48.83 -22.10 20.58
C GLY A 12 -49.02 -20.68 20.01
N GLY A 13 -48.90 -20.54 18.68
CA GLY A 13 -49.51 -19.48 17.84
C GLY A 13 -48.50 -18.49 17.21
N GLY A 14 -48.44 -18.20 15.91
CA GLY A 14 -49.35 -18.48 14.79
C GLY A 14 -49.81 -17.17 14.13
N GLY A 15 -49.32 -16.88 12.91
CA GLY A 15 -49.83 -15.88 11.95
C GLY A 15 -49.48 -14.41 12.25
N ASP A 16 -49.48 -13.46 11.33
CA ASP A 16 -49.68 -13.37 9.87
C ASP A 16 -49.30 -11.91 9.49
N GLY A 17 -49.17 -11.63 8.20
CA GLY A 17 -48.59 -10.46 7.55
C GLY A 17 -48.94 -9.05 8.05
N THR A 18 -48.04 -8.13 7.72
CA THR A 18 -48.41 -6.77 7.30
C THR A 18 -47.51 -6.34 6.14
N ASP A 19 -48.10 -6.37 4.95
CA ASP A 19 -47.83 -5.43 3.86
C ASP A 19 -48.17 -4.00 4.31
N GLY A 20 -47.46 -3.02 3.78
CA GLY A 20 -47.73 -1.61 4.05
C GLY A 20 -46.71 -0.68 3.41
N SER A 21 -46.71 -0.65 2.08
CA SER A 21 -46.12 0.41 1.25
C SER A 21 -46.67 1.79 1.60
N GLU A 22 -45.83 2.83 1.60
CA GLU A 22 -46.24 4.15 1.11
C GLU A 22 -45.04 5.00 0.68
N THR A 23 -45.15 5.44 -0.57
CA THR A 23 -44.28 6.35 -1.34
C THR A 23 -44.55 7.80 -0.95
N ALA A 24 -43.51 8.64 -0.92
CA ALA A 24 -43.67 10.07 -1.13
C ALA A 24 -42.46 10.64 -1.87
N ASP A 25 -42.74 11.17 -3.05
CA ASP A 25 -41.88 11.92 -3.95
C ASP A 25 -41.36 13.21 -3.33
N GLY A 26 -40.16 13.60 -3.73
CA GLY A 26 -39.56 14.88 -3.38
C GLY A 26 -38.24 15.12 -4.10
N THR A 27 -38.24 15.13 -5.43
CA THR A 27 -37.12 15.64 -6.24
C THR A 27 -37.11 17.16 -6.16
N GLY A 28 -36.20 17.70 -5.34
CA GLY A 28 -35.86 19.13 -5.31
C GLY A 28 -34.53 19.35 -6.02
N GLU A 29 -34.58 20.03 -7.15
CA GLU A 29 -33.46 20.58 -7.90
C GLU A 29 -32.60 21.48 -7.02
N THR A 30 -31.28 21.30 -7.06
CA THR A 30 -30.33 22.40 -6.81
C THR A 30 -29.17 22.29 -7.78
N ASP A 31 -29.19 23.19 -8.76
CA ASP A 31 -28.05 23.52 -9.61
C ASP A 31 -26.93 24.13 -8.75
N GLY A 32 -25.72 23.61 -8.93
CA GLY A 32 -24.51 24.10 -8.27
C GLY A 32 -23.29 23.63 -9.04
N SER A 33 -23.05 24.25 -10.19
CA SER A 33 -21.85 24.09 -11.00
C SER A 33 -20.69 24.85 -10.35
N GLU A 34 -19.68 24.14 -9.86
CA GLU A 34 -18.36 24.73 -9.60
C GLU A 34 -17.26 23.84 -10.19
N THR A 35 -16.69 24.36 -11.28
CA THR A 35 -15.50 23.89 -11.96
C THR A 35 -14.27 24.18 -11.10
N ALA A 36 -13.55 23.15 -10.67
CA ALA A 36 -12.21 23.30 -10.11
C ALA A 36 -11.17 22.92 -11.18
N ASP A 37 -10.70 23.93 -11.90
CA ASP A 37 -9.51 23.86 -12.75
C ASP A 37 -8.26 23.64 -11.90
N GLY A 38 -7.45 22.66 -12.30
CA GLY A 38 -6.18 22.34 -11.66
C GLY A 38 -5.25 21.61 -12.62
N THR A 39 -4.83 22.28 -13.68
CA THR A 39 -3.74 21.85 -14.56
C THR A 39 -2.41 21.96 -13.81
N GLY A 40 -1.75 20.82 -13.62
CA GLY A 40 -0.36 20.74 -13.19
C GLY A 40 0.49 20.27 -14.36
N GLU A 41 1.03 21.23 -15.11
CA GLU A 41 2.01 21.02 -16.16
C GLU A 41 3.36 20.59 -15.57
N THR A 42 3.96 19.54 -16.13
CA THR A 42 5.41 19.34 -16.10
C THR A 42 5.86 19.00 -17.51
N ASP A 43 6.49 19.99 -18.14
CA ASP A 43 7.13 19.90 -19.45
C ASP A 43 8.38 19.01 -19.40
N GLY A 44 8.51 18.16 -20.41
CA GLY A 44 9.69 17.35 -20.70
C GLY A 44 9.63 16.93 -22.16
N SER A 45 9.92 17.86 -23.06
CA SER A 45 10.00 17.62 -24.51
C SER A 45 11.37 17.07 -24.88
N GLU A 46 11.42 15.86 -25.46
CA GLU A 46 12.53 15.46 -26.33
C GLU A 46 11.97 14.93 -27.65
N THR A 47 12.36 15.61 -28.72
CA THR A 47 12.06 15.30 -30.12
C THR A 47 13.11 14.35 -30.68
N ALA A 48 12.69 13.23 -31.26
CA ALA A 48 13.51 12.46 -32.18
C ALA A 48 12.83 12.43 -33.56
N ASP A 49 13.49 13.10 -34.51
CA ASP A 49 13.16 13.08 -35.93
C ASP A 49 13.50 11.72 -36.54
N GLY A 50 12.60 11.20 -37.39
CA GLY A 50 12.82 9.99 -38.18
C GLY A 50 11.90 9.96 -39.40
N THR A 51 12.35 10.60 -40.47
CA THR A 51 11.70 10.61 -41.80
C THR A 51 11.84 9.27 -42.52
N GLY A 52 10.77 8.80 -43.15
CA GLY A 52 10.82 7.74 -44.17
C GLY A 52 9.43 7.38 -44.67
N GLY A 53 9.02 7.93 -45.82
CA GLY A 53 7.78 7.56 -46.50
C GLY A 53 8.03 6.53 -47.61
N THR A 54 7.02 5.71 -47.89
CA THR A 54 6.66 5.27 -49.25
C THR A 54 5.21 4.77 -49.24
N ASP A 55 4.50 5.18 -50.29
CA ASP A 55 3.10 4.91 -50.60
C ASP A 55 2.80 3.44 -50.96
N GLY A 56 1.55 3.03 -50.74
CA GLY A 56 1.01 1.76 -51.24
C GLY A 56 -0.46 1.58 -50.88
N ASN A 57 -1.34 2.22 -51.65
CA ASN A 57 -2.79 2.02 -51.61
C ASN A 57 -3.17 0.87 -52.55
N ASP A 58 -3.81 -0.18 -52.05
CA ASP A 58 -4.73 -0.98 -52.85
C ASP A 58 -5.78 -1.65 -51.96
N GLY A 59 -7.05 -1.48 -52.35
CA GLY A 59 -8.22 -1.91 -51.60
C GLY A 59 -8.70 -3.32 -51.98
N GLY A 60 -9.59 -3.87 -51.14
CA GLY A 60 -10.36 -5.07 -51.49
C GLY A 60 -10.80 -5.89 -50.28
N ASP A 61 -11.91 -5.44 -49.68
CA ASP A 61 -13.02 -6.22 -49.09
C ASP A 61 -12.89 -7.76 -49.07
N ASP A 62 -12.82 -8.38 -47.88
CA ASP A 62 -13.89 -9.21 -47.28
C ASP A 62 -13.39 -9.93 -46.00
N SER A 63 -14.30 -10.13 -45.03
CA SER A 63 -14.22 -10.97 -43.81
C SER A 63 -13.55 -10.44 -42.52
N ASP A 64 -14.38 -9.77 -41.71
CA ASP A 64 -14.69 -10.05 -40.29
C ASP A 64 -13.71 -10.95 -39.49
N ARG A 65 -12.49 -10.47 -39.28
CA ARG A 65 -11.62 -10.82 -38.16
C ARG A 65 -10.95 -9.52 -37.72
N GLY A 66 -11.21 -9.09 -36.49
CA GLY A 66 -10.55 -7.90 -35.93
C GLY A 66 -9.04 -8.08 -35.96
N ASP A 67 -8.40 -7.39 -36.90
CA ASP A 67 -6.96 -7.25 -37.03
C ASP A 67 -6.41 -6.68 -35.72
N ARG A 68 -5.76 -7.56 -34.95
CA ARG A 68 -4.84 -7.19 -33.87
C ARG A 68 -3.58 -6.64 -34.55
N GLU A 69 -3.45 -5.32 -34.60
CA GLU A 69 -2.17 -4.71 -34.94
C GLU A 69 -1.12 -5.10 -33.89
N PRO A 70 0.07 -5.58 -34.30
CA PRO A 70 1.17 -5.87 -33.39
C PRO A 70 1.72 -4.54 -32.86
N ARG A 71 1.40 -4.21 -31.62
CA ARG A 71 1.98 -3.06 -30.92
C ARG A 71 3.34 -3.49 -30.34
N GLY A 72 4.38 -2.75 -30.74
CA GLY A 72 5.76 -2.78 -30.27
C GLY A 72 6.19 -4.00 -29.46
N ALA A 73 6.85 -4.95 -30.13
CA ALA A 73 7.67 -5.93 -29.44
C ALA A 73 8.60 -5.22 -28.44
N LEU A 74 8.83 -5.82 -27.27
CA LEU A 74 9.82 -5.36 -26.30
C LEU A 74 11.09 -4.92 -27.06
N GLU A 75 11.41 -3.62 -27.06
CA GLU A 75 12.61 -3.07 -27.70
C GLU A 75 13.87 -3.40 -26.87
N ARG A 76 14.00 -4.66 -26.46
CA ARG A 76 15.19 -5.25 -25.88
C ARG A 76 15.80 -6.24 -26.84
N THR A 77 17.11 -6.21 -26.92
CA THR A 77 17.89 -7.15 -27.72
C THR A 77 17.90 -8.57 -27.10
N THR A 78 17.50 -8.73 -25.83
CA THR A 78 17.32 -10.02 -25.13
C THR A 78 16.35 -9.89 -23.95
N VAL A 79 15.25 -10.65 -23.94
CA VAL A 79 14.31 -10.84 -22.80
C VAL A 79 14.90 -11.93 -21.89
N PRO A 80 14.86 -11.81 -20.54
CA PRO A 80 15.36 -12.87 -19.68
C PRO A 80 14.48 -14.12 -19.80
N PRO A 81 15.00 -15.32 -19.47
CA PRO A 81 14.17 -16.51 -19.31
C PRO A 81 12.97 -16.20 -18.41
N ALA A 82 11.77 -16.62 -18.84
CA ALA A 82 10.53 -16.34 -18.14
C ALA A 82 9.81 -17.64 -17.77
N VAL A 83 9.32 -17.74 -16.53
CA VAL A 83 8.59 -18.92 -16.04
C VAL A 83 7.23 -18.52 -15.48
N GLU A 84 6.17 -19.21 -15.89
CA GLU A 84 4.81 -18.97 -15.42
C GLU A 84 4.39 -19.97 -14.33
N LEU A 85 3.92 -19.44 -13.19
CA LEU A 85 3.23 -20.18 -12.14
C LEU A 85 1.76 -19.77 -12.08
N VAL A 86 0.87 -20.65 -12.51
CA VAL A 86 -0.58 -20.43 -12.38
C VAL A 86 -1.03 -20.97 -11.03
N SER A 87 -1.94 -20.30 -10.31
CA SER A 87 -2.53 -20.79 -9.07
C SER A 87 -4.05 -20.64 -9.08
N ARG A 88 -4.78 -21.36 -8.22
CA ARG A 88 -6.25 -21.24 -8.20
C ARG A 88 -6.75 -19.92 -7.60
N THR A 89 -6.12 -19.44 -6.53
CA THR A 89 -6.55 -18.26 -5.79
C THR A 89 -5.38 -17.34 -5.51
N ARG A 90 -5.64 -16.05 -5.25
CA ARG A 90 -4.62 -15.06 -4.85
C ARG A 90 -3.77 -15.53 -3.66
N ALA A 91 -4.39 -16.17 -2.67
CA ALA A 91 -3.66 -16.72 -1.53
C ALA A 91 -2.80 -17.94 -1.89
N ALA A 92 -3.22 -18.77 -2.86
CA ALA A 92 -2.41 -19.88 -3.36
C ALA A 92 -1.24 -19.37 -4.21
N GLU A 93 -1.46 -18.32 -5.00
CA GLU A 93 -0.45 -17.64 -5.79
C GLU A 93 0.64 -17.04 -4.91
N ALA A 94 0.27 -16.24 -3.89
CA ALA A 94 1.24 -15.68 -2.94
C ALA A 94 2.09 -16.77 -2.27
N ARG A 95 1.49 -17.94 -1.99
CA ARG A 95 2.22 -19.10 -1.46
C ARG A 95 3.19 -19.72 -2.48
N ALA A 96 2.81 -19.79 -3.75
CA ALA A 96 3.68 -20.27 -4.81
C ALA A 96 4.84 -19.30 -5.06
N ALA A 97 4.56 -18.00 -5.14
CA ALA A 97 5.58 -16.95 -5.28
C ALA A 97 6.63 -17.01 -4.16
N ILE A 98 6.20 -17.02 -2.90
CA ILE A 98 7.15 -17.10 -1.79
C ILE A 98 7.83 -18.48 -1.68
N ALA A 99 7.17 -19.56 -2.09
CA ALA A 99 7.84 -20.87 -2.18
C ALA A 99 8.98 -20.86 -3.20
N THR A 100 8.80 -20.19 -4.35
CA THR A 100 9.87 -19.96 -5.33
C THR A 100 11.04 -19.22 -4.69
N VAL A 101 10.77 -18.12 -3.99
CA VAL A 101 11.80 -17.35 -3.28
C VAL A 101 12.53 -18.21 -2.25
N ALA A 102 11.79 -18.97 -1.43
CA ALA A 102 12.36 -19.86 -0.43
C ALA A 102 13.24 -20.95 -1.07
N GLY A 103 12.82 -21.48 -2.21
CA GLY A 103 13.60 -22.43 -3.00
C GLY A 103 14.91 -21.83 -3.51
N LEU A 104 14.88 -20.62 -4.08
CA LEU A 104 16.08 -19.92 -4.54
C LEU A 104 17.06 -19.67 -3.38
N VAL A 105 16.55 -19.17 -2.24
CA VAL A 105 17.34 -18.95 -1.03
C VAL A 105 17.94 -20.25 -0.50
N SER A 106 17.20 -21.36 -0.55
CA SER A 106 17.70 -22.68 -0.12
C SER A 106 18.87 -23.19 -0.97
N ARG A 107 19.01 -22.69 -2.21
CA ARG A 107 20.14 -22.97 -3.12
C ARG A 107 21.27 -21.96 -3.04
N GLY A 108 21.20 -21.02 -2.08
CA GLY A 108 22.28 -20.08 -1.80
C GLY A 108 22.14 -18.72 -2.48
N VAL A 109 21.00 -18.42 -3.11
CA VAL A 109 20.67 -17.05 -3.55
C VAL A 109 20.48 -16.16 -2.31
N SER A 110 21.08 -14.97 -2.30
CA SER A 110 20.85 -14.02 -1.21
C SER A 110 19.40 -13.52 -1.24
N PRO A 111 18.70 -13.36 -0.11
CA PRO A 111 17.38 -12.71 -0.08
C PRO A 111 17.35 -11.33 -0.76
N SER A 112 18.48 -10.60 -0.72
CA SER A 112 18.64 -9.30 -1.38
C SER A 112 18.68 -9.36 -2.90
N ASP A 113 18.91 -10.54 -3.48
CA ASP A 113 19.03 -10.75 -4.92
C ASP A 113 17.69 -11.13 -5.55
N VAL A 114 16.63 -11.19 -4.74
CA VAL A 114 15.28 -11.55 -5.15
C VAL A 114 14.33 -10.39 -4.89
N LEU A 115 13.62 -9.97 -5.93
CA LEU A 115 12.59 -8.94 -5.87
C LEU A 115 11.22 -9.56 -6.12
N VAL A 116 10.25 -9.32 -5.24
CA VAL A 116 8.84 -9.65 -5.49
C VAL A 116 8.11 -8.37 -5.86
N THR A 117 7.32 -8.38 -6.93
CA THR A 117 6.65 -7.16 -7.42
C THR A 117 5.20 -7.39 -7.84
N ALA A 118 4.34 -6.42 -7.56
CA ALA A 118 2.91 -6.42 -7.92
C ALA A 118 2.49 -5.03 -8.42
N VAL A 119 1.41 -4.90 -9.21
CA VAL A 119 0.85 -3.55 -9.48
C VAL A 119 0.39 -2.88 -8.19
N ASP A 120 -0.24 -3.65 -7.30
CA ASP A 120 -0.71 -3.21 -5.99
C ASP A 120 -0.26 -4.21 -4.92
N VAL A 121 0.75 -3.83 -4.13
CA VAL A 121 1.32 -4.67 -3.08
C VAL A 121 0.35 -4.85 -1.91
N ASP A 122 -0.49 -3.85 -1.62
CA ASP A 122 -1.42 -3.88 -0.50
C ASP A 122 -2.43 -5.04 -0.64
N SER A 123 -2.83 -5.36 -1.87
CA SER A 123 -3.71 -6.50 -2.17
C SER A 123 -3.08 -7.87 -1.89
N TYR A 124 -1.75 -7.95 -1.79
CA TYR A 124 -1.00 -9.19 -1.55
C TYR A 124 -0.29 -9.26 -0.20
N GLU A 125 -0.06 -8.12 0.47
CA GLU A 125 0.76 -7.97 1.67
C GLU A 125 0.47 -9.05 2.74
N ASP A 126 -0.79 -9.20 3.12
CA ASP A 126 -1.24 -10.18 4.12
C ASP A 126 -0.98 -11.63 3.69
N ALA A 127 -1.19 -11.94 2.40
CA ALA A 127 -0.98 -13.28 1.87
C ALA A 127 0.52 -13.61 1.75
N LEU A 128 1.33 -12.65 1.33
CA LEU A 128 2.79 -12.76 1.24
C LEU A 128 3.41 -12.92 2.63
N ARG A 129 3.01 -12.12 3.62
CA ARG A 129 3.49 -12.26 5.01
C ARG A 129 3.15 -13.63 5.61
N ARG A 130 1.92 -14.12 5.39
CA ARG A 130 1.53 -15.47 5.83
C ARG A 130 2.36 -16.56 5.16
N ALA A 131 2.64 -16.42 3.87
CA ALA A 131 3.47 -17.38 3.14
C ALA A 131 4.95 -17.32 3.61
N ALA A 132 5.50 -16.13 3.79
CA ALA A 132 6.87 -15.95 4.28
C ALA A 132 7.06 -16.51 5.69
N GLY A 133 6.11 -16.27 6.59
CA GLY A 133 6.13 -16.88 7.93
C GLY A 133 6.11 -18.41 7.91
N ARG A 134 5.46 -19.03 6.91
CA ARG A 134 5.47 -20.50 6.74
C ARG A 134 6.86 -21.03 6.36
N TYR A 135 7.60 -20.32 5.51
CA TYR A 135 8.90 -20.76 5.01
C TYR A 135 10.09 -20.13 5.77
N GLY A 136 9.82 -19.38 6.84
CA GLY A 136 10.86 -18.75 7.66
C GLY A 136 11.59 -17.59 6.97
N LEU A 137 10.96 -16.97 5.96
CA LEU A 137 11.51 -15.82 5.26
C LEU A 137 11.08 -14.50 5.92
N THR A 138 11.97 -13.51 5.85
CA THR A 138 11.65 -12.11 6.23
C THR A 138 11.41 -11.30 4.97
N LEU A 139 10.29 -10.60 4.90
CA LEU A 139 9.97 -9.69 3.80
C LEU A 139 10.18 -8.24 4.25
N ALA A 140 10.77 -7.42 3.36
CA ALA A 140 10.77 -5.97 3.46
C ALA A 140 9.73 -5.45 2.46
N VAL A 141 8.54 -5.10 2.95
CA VAL A 141 7.43 -4.70 2.09
C VAL A 141 7.49 -3.19 1.92
N TRP A 142 7.76 -2.73 0.71
CA TRP A 142 7.77 -1.32 0.35
C TRP A 142 6.33 -0.84 0.17
N SER A 143 5.47 -1.10 1.15
CA SER A 143 4.13 -0.51 1.20
C SER A 143 4.28 0.94 1.70
N PRO A 144 3.56 1.89 1.08
CA PRO A 144 3.45 3.22 1.63
C PRO A 144 2.84 3.13 3.04
N LEU A 145 3.61 3.52 4.07
CA LEU A 145 3.12 3.65 5.44
C LEU A 145 1.70 4.25 5.43
N ARG A 146 0.72 3.51 5.96
CA ARG A 146 -0.68 3.97 6.06
C ARG A 146 -0.79 5.05 7.13
N LEU A 147 -0.21 6.21 6.83
CA LEU A 147 0.04 7.31 7.77
C LEU A 147 -1.24 7.70 8.49
N VAL A 148 -2.37 7.78 7.78
CA VAL A 148 -3.68 8.13 8.35
C VAL A 148 -4.13 7.18 9.48
N ARG A 149 -3.70 5.92 9.46
CA ARG A 149 -4.01 4.93 10.49
C ARG A 149 -3.00 4.90 11.63
N SER A 150 -1.84 5.53 11.47
CA SER A 150 -0.80 5.56 12.48
C SER A 150 -1.20 6.41 13.68
N VAL A 151 -0.73 6.00 14.87
CA VAL A 151 -0.99 6.73 16.13
C VAL A 151 -0.40 8.16 16.10
N PRO A 152 0.85 8.39 15.64
CA PRO A 152 1.42 9.74 15.59
C PRO A 152 0.64 10.70 14.68
N TYR A 153 0.17 10.22 13.52
CA TYR A 153 -0.67 11.03 12.64
C TYR A 153 -2.00 11.39 13.29
N ARG A 154 -2.70 10.40 13.87
CA ARG A 154 -3.97 10.63 14.58
C ARG A 154 -3.78 11.61 15.72
N PHE A 155 -2.65 11.57 16.42
CA PHE A 155 -2.34 12.53 17.47
C PHE A 155 -2.26 13.96 16.92
N ALA A 156 -1.51 14.18 15.83
CA ALA A 156 -1.41 15.49 15.19
C ALA A 156 -2.76 15.97 14.65
N GLU A 157 -3.50 15.11 13.94
CA GLU A 157 -4.79 15.41 13.33
C GLU A 157 -5.84 15.81 14.38
N THR A 158 -6.02 14.99 15.42
CA THR A 158 -7.00 15.25 16.49
C THR A 158 -6.63 16.49 17.32
N THR A 159 -5.34 16.78 17.47
CA THR A 159 -4.85 17.99 18.11
C THR A 159 -5.20 19.24 17.29
N ILE A 160 -5.02 19.19 15.97
CA ILE A 160 -5.40 20.28 15.06
C ILE A 160 -6.92 20.44 15.01
N ALA A 161 -7.69 19.34 15.00
CA ALA A 161 -9.15 19.37 15.05
C ALA A 161 -9.66 20.06 16.34
N ALA A 162 -9.06 19.77 17.49
CA ALA A 162 -9.37 20.45 18.74
C ALA A 162 -9.07 21.96 18.70
N LEU A 163 -7.96 22.36 18.05
CA LEU A 163 -7.62 23.77 17.83
C LEU A 163 -8.60 24.47 16.87
N ARG A 164 -9.06 23.77 15.84
CA ARG A 164 -10.07 24.25 14.88
C ARG A 164 -11.40 24.54 15.55
N ASP A 165 -11.87 23.63 16.39
CA ASP A 165 -13.24 23.67 16.92
C ASP A 165 -13.37 24.42 18.25
N ARG A 166 -12.27 24.93 18.81
CA ARG A 166 -12.23 25.52 20.17
C ARG A 166 -13.18 26.69 20.42
N ASP A 167 -13.45 27.49 19.39
CA ASP A 167 -14.30 28.67 19.48
C ASP A 167 -15.77 28.36 19.11
N ALA A 168 -15.99 27.43 18.17
CA ALA A 168 -17.33 26.97 17.76
C ALA A 168 -17.94 25.94 18.74
N GLY A 169 -17.11 25.40 19.64
CA GLY A 169 -17.47 24.36 20.59
C GLY A 169 -16.89 23.00 20.19
N ILE A 170 -16.28 22.31 21.13
CA ILE A 170 -15.63 21.01 20.94
C ILE A 170 -16.51 19.93 21.59
N HIS A 171 -16.73 18.82 20.90
CA HIS A 171 -17.37 17.65 21.50
C HIS A 171 -16.43 16.97 22.49
N VAL A 172 -16.95 16.40 23.59
CA VAL A 172 -16.09 15.77 24.61
C VAL A 172 -15.20 14.66 24.04
N ASP A 173 -15.68 13.93 23.03
CA ASP A 173 -14.93 12.84 22.41
C ASP A 173 -13.77 13.35 21.55
N ASP A 174 -13.92 14.51 20.90
CA ASP A 174 -12.84 15.14 20.14
C ASP A 174 -11.82 15.76 21.11
N LEU A 175 -12.32 16.35 22.20
CA LEU A 175 -11.48 16.96 23.23
C LEU A 175 -10.63 15.91 23.97
N ARG A 176 -11.17 14.71 24.21
CA ARG A 176 -10.44 13.65 24.94
C ARG A 176 -9.43 12.92 24.06
N GLU A 177 -9.58 12.92 22.73
CA GLU A 177 -8.84 12.02 21.86
C GLU A 177 -7.32 12.27 21.89
N PRO A 178 -6.82 13.52 21.80
CA PRO A 178 -5.39 13.80 22.00
C PRO A 178 -4.86 13.31 23.35
N LEU A 179 -5.64 13.46 24.42
CA LEU A 179 -5.28 12.97 25.75
C LEU A 179 -5.21 11.43 25.82
N ARG A 180 -6.11 10.71 25.13
CA ARG A 180 -6.07 9.23 25.02
C ARG A 180 -4.89 8.73 24.21
N LEU A 181 -4.49 9.49 23.19
CA LEU A 181 -3.35 9.18 22.34
C LEU A 181 -2.01 9.47 23.02
N GLY A 182 -1.99 10.29 24.08
CA GLY A 182 -0.81 10.50 24.91
C GLY A 182 -0.37 11.96 25.03
N TRP A 183 -1.25 12.93 24.79
CA TRP A 183 -0.89 14.34 24.92
C TRP A 183 -0.26 14.66 26.29
N VAL A 184 0.88 15.34 26.24
CA VAL A 184 1.60 15.86 27.40
C VAL A 184 1.85 17.36 27.28
N PRO A 185 1.96 18.10 28.40
CA PRO A 185 2.22 19.53 28.36
C PRO A 185 3.60 19.84 27.74
N PRO A 186 3.69 20.60 26.63
CA PRO A 186 4.98 20.88 25.98
C PRO A 186 5.97 21.65 26.85
N ARG A 187 5.46 22.47 27.78
CA ARG A 187 6.28 23.28 28.70
C ARG A 187 6.72 22.51 29.96
N ASN A 188 6.22 21.29 30.16
CA ASN A 188 6.52 20.46 31.33
C ASN A 188 6.28 18.97 30.99
N PRO A 189 7.14 18.37 30.14
CA PRO A 189 6.96 17.00 29.66
C PRO A 189 7.16 15.95 30.75
N ASP A 190 7.89 16.28 31.83
CA ASP A 190 8.20 15.40 32.98
C ASP A 190 6.98 14.76 33.66
N ARG A 191 5.77 15.23 33.37
CA ARG A 191 4.53 14.68 33.94
C ARG A 191 4.07 13.37 33.28
N GLY A 192 4.63 12.99 32.13
CA GLY A 192 4.19 11.81 31.38
C GLY A 192 2.72 11.89 30.93
N PRO A 193 2.27 10.97 30.06
CA PRO A 193 0.89 10.93 29.60
C PRO A 193 -0.07 10.54 30.73
N LEU A 194 -1.32 11.01 30.66
CA LEU A 194 -2.36 10.51 31.55
C LEU A 194 -2.71 9.06 31.19
N ASP A 195 -2.99 8.25 32.22
CA ASP A 195 -3.59 6.95 32.02
C ASP A 195 -4.96 7.07 31.29
N ARG A 196 -5.20 6.16 30.33
CA ARG A 196 -6.41 6.20 29.49
C ARG A 196 -7.69 6.09 30.30
N ALA A 197 -7.71 5.29 31.37
CA ALA A 197 -8.90 5.17 32.21
C ALA A 197 -9.17 6.48 32.97
N ALA A 198 -8.12 7.21 33.38
CA ALA A 198 -8.28 8.52 34.01
C ALA A 198 -8.84 9.57 33.04
N VAL A 199 -8.46 9.53 31.75
CA VAL A 199 -9.06 10.36 30.70
C VAL A 199 -10.54 10.02 30.53
N ASP A 200 -10.88 8.73 30.47
CA ASP A 200 -12.26 8.26 30.27
C ASP A 200 -13.20 8.52 31.44
N VAL A 201 -12.69 8.52 32.68
CA VAL A 201 -13.48 8.92 33.86
C VAL A 201 -14.06 10.32 33.69
N VAL A 202 -13.24 11.26 33.22
CA VAL A 202 -13.66 12.65 33.00
C VAL A 202 -14.66 12.73 31.84
N ALA A 203 -14.33 12.13 30.69
CA ALA A 203 -15.17 12.20 29.51
C ALA A 203 -16.55 11.55 29.70
N ARG A 204 -16.65 10.49 30.52
CA ARG A 204 -17.93 9.82 30.81
C ARG A 204 -18.98 10.75 31.42
N GLY A 205 -18.57 11.73 32.23
CA GLY A 205 -19.49 12.69 32.85
C GLY A 205 -20.15 13.67 31.88
N PHE A 206 -19.63 13.78 30.65
CA PHE A 206 -20.04 14.78 29.67
C PHE A 206 -20.36 14.19 28.29
N ARG A 207 -20.69 12.89 28.22
CA ARG A 207 -21.00 12.20 26.95
C ARG A 207 -22.05 12.95 26.13
N GLY A 208 -21.80 13.09 24.82
CA GLY A 208 -22.70 13.77 23.90
C GLY A 208 -22.70 15.30 24.00
N GLN A 209 -21.91 15.88 24.93
CA GLN A 209 -21.90 17.32 25.14
C GLN A 209 -20.87 18.01 24.25
N ARG A 210 -21.24 19.22 23.80
CA ARG A 210 -20.40 20.13 23.03
C ARG A 210 -20.38 21.48 23.71
N HIS A 211 -19.19 21.99 24.04
CA HIS A 211 -19.03 23.25 24.74
C HIS A 211 -17.83 24.04 24.22
N ALA A 212 -17.87 25.36 24.36
CA ALA A 212 -16.71 26.22 24.11
C ALA A 212 -15.64 26.03 25.20
N LEU A 213 -14.39 26.39 24.89
CA LEU A 213 -13.24 26.16 25.77
C LEU A 213 -13.39 26.72 27.20
N PRO A 214 -13.94 27.94 27.44
CA PRO A 214 -14.13 28.47 28.80
C PRO A 214 -15.14 27.67 29.62
N GLU A 215 -16.15 27.09 28.97
CA GLU A 215 -17.14 26.23 29.63
C GLU A 215 -16.52 24.88 29.98
N TRP A 216 -15.74 24.28 29.07
CA TRP A 216 -14.98 23.06 29.38
C TRP A 216 -14.07 23.25 30.60
N LYS A 217 -13.35 24.38 30.70
CA LYS A 217 -12.52 24.69 31.89
C LYS A 217 -13.34 24.69 33.18
N ARG A 218 -14.54 25.27 33.17
CA ARG A 218 -15.44 25.30 34.33
C ARG A 218 -15.96 23.91 34.70
N LEU A 219 -16.46 23.16 33.72
CA LEU A 219 -17.01 21.82 33.92
C LEU A 219 -15.95 20.84 34.45
N ILE A 220 -14.75 20.85 33.88
CA ILE A 220 -13.65 19.97 34.30
C ILE A 220 -13.15 20.32 35.70
N ALA A 221 -13.06 21.61 36.04
CA ALA A 221 -12.71 22.04 37.39
C ALA A 221 -13.72 21.53 38.43
N GLY A 222 -15.01 21.54 38.09
CA GLY A 222 -16.12 21.05 38.92
C GLY A 222 -16.32 19.53 38.95
N SER A 223 -15.68 18.76 38.07
CA SER A 223 -15.84 17.29 38.00
C SER A 223 -15.38 16.56 39.27
N GLU A 224 -15.74 15.29 39.45
CA GLU A 224 -15.28 14.48 40.60
C GLU A 224 -13.88 13.86 40.40
N ALA A 225 -13.19 14.19 39.30
CA ALA A 225 -11.90 13.59 38.97
C ALA A 225 -10.78 13.98 39.96
N SER A 226 -9.72 13.16 40.01
CA SER A 226 -8.57 13.41 40.89
C SER A 226 -7.92 14.77 40.61
N ARG A 227 -7.26 15.36 41.63
CA ARG A 227 -6.53 16.63 41.48
C ARG A 227 -5.45 16.56 40.40
N THR A 228 -4.81 15.40 40.21
CA THR A 228 -3.79 15.21 39.17
C THR A 228 -4.42 15.19 37.79
N THR A 229 -5.50 14.41 37.59
CA THR A 229 -6.27 14.37 36.33
C THR A 229 -6.77 15.75 35.94
N LYS A 230 -7.40 16.48 36.87
CA LYS A 230 -7.87 17.85 36.63
C LYS A 230 -6.75 18.79 36.23
N ARG A 231 -5.58 18.72 36.89
CA ARG A 231 -4.43 19.57 36.55
C ARG A 231 -3.92 19.31 35.12
N HIS A 232 -3.92 18.06 34.67
CA HIS A 232 -3.46 17.71 33.32
C HIS A 232 -4.47 18.15 32.26
N TRP A 233 -5.76 17.90 32.47
CA TRP A 233 -6.82 18.42 31.60
C TRP A 233 -6.80 19.96 31.51
N MET A 234 -6.60 20.64 32.65
CA MET A 234 -6.48 22.10 32.64
C MET A 234 -5.22 22.58 31.93
N ALA A 235 -4.10 21.85 32.00
CA ALA A 235 -2.90 22.17 31.22
C ALA A 235 -3.17 22.06 29.72
N TYR A 236 -3.88 21.02 29.28
CA TYR A 236 -4.31 20.84 27.90
C TYR A 236 -5.25 21.95 27.43
N LEU A 237 -6.30 22.24 28.18
CA LEU A 237 -7.24 23.32 27.87
C LEU A 237 -6.58 24.70 27.85
N ASN A 238 -5.60 24.95 28.71
CA ASN A 238 -4.84 26.20 28.71
C ASN A 238 -3.87 26.28 27.52
N TRP A 239 -3.31 25.15 27.08
CA TRP A 239 -2.50 25.10 25.87
C TRP A 239 -3.34 25.40 24.62
N LEU A 240 -4.53 24.80 24.51
CA LEU A 240 -5.49 25.11 23.43
C LEU A 240 -5.87 26.59 23.41
N ASP A 241 -6.10 27.19 24.58
CA ASP A 241 -6.49 28.62 24.73
C ASP A 241 -5.35 29.57 24.36
N ALA A 242 -4.11 29.18 24.65
CA ALA A 242 -2.92 29.99 24.39
C ALA A 242 -2.51 30.02 22.91
N ALA A 243 -2.95 29.04 22.12
CA ALA A 243 -2.64 28.99 20.69
C ALA A 243 -3.34 30.15 19.94
N PRO A 244 -2.74 30.70 18.86
CA PRO A 244 -3.37 31.77 18.08
C PRO A 244 -4.68 31.31 17.41
N ALA A 245 -5.70 32.17 17.35
CA ALA A 245 -6.99 31.83 16.70
C ALA A 245 -6.86 31.68 15.17
N ALA A 246 -6.06 32.56 14.56
CA ALA A 246 -5.74 32.55 13.14
C ALA A 246 -4.21 32.43 12.98
N PRO A 247 -3.64 31.21 13.03
CA PRO A 247 -2.20 31.03 13.01
C PRO A 247 -1.60 31.49 11.67
N SER A 248 -0.45 32.17 11.74
CA SER A 248 0.44 32.30 10.58
C SER A 248 1.09 30.94 10.27
N PRO A 249 1.67 30.73 9.08
CA PRO A 249 2.42 29.51 8.80
C PRO A 249 3.51 29.21 9.85
N GLY A 250 4.25 30.23 10.30
CA GLY A 250 5.22 30.05 11.40
C GLY A 250 4.54 29.58 12.68
N ALA A 251 3.51 30.32 13.12
CA ALA A 251 2.80 30.03 14.36
C ALA A 251 2.11 28.66 14.37
N PHE A 252 1.73 28.13 13.20
CA PHE A 252 1.21 26.77 13.06
C PHE A 252 2.24 25.72 13.55
N LEU A 253 3.50 25.83 13.12
CA LEU A 253 4.54 24.92 13.60
C LEU A 253 4.97 25.22 15.03
N ASP A 254 5.02 26.49 15.42
CA ASP A 254 5.40 26.89 16.79
C ASP A 254 4.46 26.31 17.86
N VAL A 255 3.21 26.01 17.50
CA VAL A 255 2.25 25.34 18.38
C VAL A 255 2.42 23.82 18.35
N LEU A 256 2.54 23.21 17.16
CA LEU A 256 2.47 21.76 17.02
C LEU A 256 3.80 21.04 17.25
N ILE A 257 4.92 21.60 16.82
CA ILE A 257 6.23 20.93 16.96
C ILE A 257 6.57 20.68 18.44
N PRO A 258 6.41 21.63 19.37
CA PRO A 258 6.63 21.35 20.78
C PRO A 258 5.71 20.26 21.36
N ALA A 259 4.48 20.13 20.84
CA ALA A 259 3.56 19.07 21.26
C ALA A 259 3.97 17.70 20.70
N MET A 260 4.50 17.66 19.47
CA MET A 260 5.07 16.46 18.87
C MET A 260 6.35 16.03 19.59
N GLU A 261 7.26 16.95 19.89
CA GLU A 261 8.50 16.67 20.63
C GLU A 261 8.21 16.13 22.04
N ALA A 262 7.29 16.76 22.78
CA ALA A 262 6.90 16.24 24.08
C ALA A 262 6.22 14.86 24.00
N TYR A 263 5.51 14.57 22.91
CA TYR A 263 4.94 13.26 22.63
C TYR A 263 6.03 12.21 22.35
N ASP A 264 7.06 12.56 21.57
CA ASP A 264 8.23 11.72 21.31
C ASP A 264 8.89 11.32 22.64
N ASP A 265 9.27 12.32 23.43
CA ASP A 265 9.98 12.14 24.71
C ASP A 265 9.22 11.30 25.75
N ALA A 266 7.87 11.37 25.75
CA ALA A 266 7.05 10.82 26.84
C ALA A 266 6.20 9.61 26.46
N VAL A 267 5.96 9.37 25.17
CA VAL A 267 5.02 8.34 24.69
C VAL A 267 5.67 7.37 23.73
N LEU A 268 6.61 7.83 22.89
CA LEU A 268 7.25 6.93 21.96
C LEU A 268 8.22 5.99 22.68
N PRO A 269 8.26 4.72 22.28
CA PRO A 269 9.09 3.73 22.93
C PRO A 269 10.57 3.86 22.52
N ASP A 270 11.46 3.89 23.50
CA ASP A 270 12.92 3.89 23.29
C ASP A 270 13.48 2.51 22.88
N ALA A 271 12.70 1.44 23.12
CA ALA A 271 13.09 0.07 22.84
C ALA A 271 11.89 -0.81 22.43
N ALA A 272 12.18 -1.95 21.81
CA ALA A 272 11.15 -2.85 21.28
C ALA A 272 10.28 -3.49 22.38
N ASP A 273 10.82 -3.67 23.60
CA ASP A 273 10.10 -4.15 24.80
C ASP A 273 9.15 -5.33 24.54
N GLY A 274 9.64 -6.33 23.80
CA GLY A 274 8.88 -7.55 23.47
C GLY A 274 7.98 -7.46 22.22
N ARG A 275 7.95 -6.31 21.53
CA ARG A 275 7.33 -6.16 20.20
C ARG A 275 8.30 -6.49 19.07
N PRO A 276 7.82 -6.86 17.88
CA PRO A 276 8.66 -6.94 16.68
C PRO A 276 9.37 -5.61 16.41
N VAL A 277 10.65 -5.67 16.03
CA VAL A 277 11.44 -4.49 15.65
C VAL A 277 10.79 -3.72 14.49
N SER A 278 10.09 -4.41 13.60
CA SER A 278 9.31 -3.80 12.52
C SER A 278 8.18 -2.91 13.01
N GLU A 279 7.44 -3.30 14.04
CA GLU A 279 6.34 -2.51 14.62
C GLU A 279 6.85 -1.24 15.33
N LEU A 280 7.98 -1.37 16.03
CA LEU A 280 8.70 -0.22 16.59
C LEU A 280 9.15 0.74 15.49
N ALA A 281 9.81 0.21 14.46
CA ALA A 281 10.29 1.01 13.33
C ALA A 281 9.14 1.70 12.58
N GLU A 282 8.00 1.01 12.39
CA GLU A 282 6.80 1.59 11.79
C GLU A 282 6.29 2.79 12.60
N THR A 283 6.22 2.65 13.93
CA THR A 283 5.75 3.71 14.82
C THR A 283 6.66 4.94 14.79
N LEU A 284 7.99 4.74 14.89
CA LEU A 284 8.96 5.84 14.85
C LEU A 284 8.98 6.53 13.48
N ARG A 285 8.90 5.77 12.38
CA ARG A 285 8.78 6.34 11.03
C ARG A 285 7.50 7.13 10.84
N ALA A 286 6.39 6.63 11.39
CA ALA A 286 5.12 7.35 11.34
C ALA A 286 5.19 8.70 12.04
N PHE A 287 5.96 8.78 13.14
CA PHE A 287 6.23 10.04 13.81
C PHE A 287 7.05 10.99 12.93
N ASP A 288 8.20 10.56 12.44
CA ASP A 288 9.06 11.36 11.55
C ASP A 288 8.30 11.87 10.32
N ARG A 289 7.51 10.98 9.70
CA ARG A 289 6.70 11.29 8.53
C ARG A 289 5.58 12.28 8.86
N THR A 290 4.94 12.15 10.01
CA THR A 290 3.94 13.11 10.49
C THR A 290 4.59 14.49 10.70
N ALA A 291 5.77 14.55 11.33
CA ALA A 291 6.49 15.80 11.54
C ALA A 291 6.91 16.46 10.21
N GLU A 292 7.38 15.68 9.24
CA GLU A 292 7.67 16.17 7.88
C GLU A 292 6.40 16.65 7.15
N LEU A 293 5.30 15.92 7.28
CA LEU A 293 4.01 16.30 6.73
C LEU A 293 3.54 17.65 7.30
N LEU A 294 3.66 17.89 8.60
CA LEU A 294 3.34 19.19 9.19
C LEU A 294 4.19 20.32 8.58
N ARG A 295 5.49 20.10 8.33
CA ARG A 295 6.35 21.08 7.64
C ARG A 295 5.89 21.33 6.20
N THR A 296 5.37 20.31 5.53
CA THR A 296 4.80 20.40 4.18
C THR A 296 3.46 21.15 4.18
N VAL A 297 2.57 20.86 5.13
CA VAL A 297 1.32 21.59 5.38
C VAL A 297 1.61 23.07 5.59
N ARG A 298 2.58 23.41 6.44
CA ARG A 298 3.04 24.79 6.64
C ARG A 298 3.39 25.47 5.32
N LYS A 299 4.23 24.82 4.50
CA LYS A 299 4.68 25.39 3.22
C LYS A 299 3.47 25.66 2.30
N ARG A 300 2.61 24.65 2.09
CA ARG A 300 1.42 24.76 1.24
C ARG A 300 0.41 25.77 1.76
N TYR A 301 0.23 25.85 3.07
CA TYR A 301 -0.62 26.84 3.73
C TYR A 301 -0.09 28.26 3.47
N GLY A 302 1.23 28.48 3.61
CA GLY A 302 1.87 29.75 3.28
C GLY A 302 1.69 30.15 1.81
N ASP A 303 1.90 29.22 0.88
CA ASP A 303 1.73 29.47 -0.57
C ASP A 303 0.28 29.84 -0.92
N ARG A 304 -0.71 29.13 -0.34
CA ARG A 304 -2.14 29.40 -0.57
C ARG A 304 -2.61 30.70 0.08
N LEU A 305 -2.08 31.05 1.26
CA LEU A 305 -2.34 32.35 1.88
C LEU A 305 -1.77 33.50 1.05
N ALA A 306 -0.54 33.38 0.55
CA ALA A 306 0.10 34.41 -0.26
C ALA A 306 -0.64 34.68 -1.58
N THR A 307 -1.31 33.66 -2.11
CA THR A 307 -2.11 33.75 -3.34
C THR A 307 -3.59 34.10 -3.08
N GLY A 308 -3.99 34.31 -1.82
CA GLY A 308 -5.37 34.66 -1.45
C GLY A 308 -6.40 33.55 -1.70
N ARG A 309 -5.96 32.30 -1.83
CA ARG A 309 -6.83 31.14 -2.10
C ARG A 309 -7.54 30.61 -0.86
N ILE A 310 -7.03 30.93 0.32
CA ILE A 310 -7.57 30.51 1.62
C ILE A 310 -7.40 31.64 2.64
N ASP A 311 -8.23 31.61 3.68
CA ASP A 311 -8.11 32.50 4.84
C ASP A 311 -7.16 31.94 5.90
N ARG A 312 -6.77 32.79 6.86
CA ARG A 312 -5.98 32.36 8.01
C ARG A 312 -6.84 31.62 9.02
N GLY A 313 -6.43 30.43 9.43
CA GLY A 313 -7.17 29.65 10.41
C GLY A 313 -6.64 28.22 10.55
N TRP A 314 -7.14 27.52 11.56
CA TRP A 314 -6.86 26.10 11.76
C TRP A 314 -7.63 25.19 10.80
N ALA A 315 -8.81 25.59 10.32
CA ALA A 315 -9.60 24.80 9.38
C ALA A 315 -8.86 24.53 8.06
N PRO A 316 -8.29 25.54 7.36
CA PRO A 316 -7.52 25.27 6.13
C PRO A 316 -6.26 24.42 6.37
N THR A 317 -5.64 24.51 7.55
CA THR A 317 -4.49 23.67 7.88
C THR A 317 -4.88 22.21 8.13
N HIS A 318 -6.05 21.98 8.72
CA HIS A 318 -6.62 20.65 8.94
C HIS A 318 -6.98 19.98 7.62
N GLU A 319 -7.66 20.70 6.72
CA GLU A 319 -7.99 20.22 5.37
C GLU A 319 -6.74 19.89 4.55
N LEU A 320 -5.71 20.75 4.61
CA LEU A 320 -4.42 20.51 3.96
C LEU A 320 -3.71 19.28 4.52
N LEU A 321 -3.74 19.07 5.83
CA LEU A 321 -3.16 17.90 6.47
C LEU A 321 -3.83 16.63 5.94
N GLU A 322 -5.16 16.58 5.99
CA GLU A 322 -5.93 15.44 5.50
C GLU A 322 -5.68 15.15 4.02
N ALA A 323 -5.69 16.19 3.17
CA ALA A 323 -5.44 16.04 1.74
C ALA A 323 -4.04 15.50 1.48
N LEU A 324 -3.01 16.08 2.10
CA LEU A 324 -1.62 15.70 1.89
C LEU A 324 -1.31 14.31 2.44
N ALA A 325 -1.88 13.93 3.58
CA ALA A 325 -1.71 12.61 4.19
C ALA A 325 -2.21 11.47 3.29
N ARG A 326 -3.24 11.72 2.48
CA ARG A 326 -3.79 10.75 1.52
C ARG A 326 -3.00 10.69 0.21
N THR A 327 -2.16 11.69 -0.08
CA THR A 327 -1.45 11.82 -1.37
C THR A 327 0.05 11.53 -1.31
N LEU A 328 0.65 11.40 -0.12
CA LEU A 328 2.08 11.12 0.01
C LEU A 328 2.31 9.61 0.14
N PRO A 329 2.62 8.88 -0.96
CA PRO A 329 3.06 7.50 -0.85
C PRO A 329 4.33 7.46 0.03
N GLY A 330 4.30 6.62 1.06
CA GLY A 330 5.46 6.32 1.88
C GLY A 330 6.56 5.71 1.01
N ARG A 331 7.81 6.11 1.23
CA ARG A 331 8.98 5.61 0.49
C ARG A 331 9.90 4.86 1.46
N ARG A 332 10.37 3.69 1.01
CA ARG A 332 11.39 2.76 1.56
C ARG A 332 11.22 2.32 3.02
N GLU A 333 10.97 1.03 3.19
CA GLU A 333 11.61 0.30 4.28
C GLU A 333 13.11 0.20 3.97
N LEU A 334 13.96 0.40 4.97
CA LEU A 334 15.42 0.31 4.80
C LEU A 334 15.78 -1.08 4.21
N PRO A 335 16.61 -1.14 3.15
CA PRO A 335 17.11 -2.41 2.63
C PRO A 335 17.81 -3.15 3.76
N THR A 336 17.27 -4.29 4.15
CA THR A 336 17.94 -5.18 5.09
C THR A 336 18.51 -6.31 4.27
N ALA A 337 19.83 -6.49 4.27
CA ALA A 337 20.50 -7.53 3.48
C ALA A 337 20.03 -8.98 3.78
N ALA A 338 19.21 -9.17 4.82
CA ALA A 338 18.63 -10.45 5.22
C ALA A 338 17.13 -10.60 4.87
N ALA A 339 16.53 -9.65 4.15
CA ALA A 339 15.12 -9.66 3.79
C ALA A 339 14.94 -9.65 2.27
N VAL A 340 13.82 -10.23 1.82
CA VAL A 340 13.38 -10.20 0.41
C VAL A 340 12.59 -8.91 0.20
N ASP A 341 12.96 -8.12 -0.80
CA ASP A 341 12.25 -6.88 -1.13
C ASP A 341 10.93 -7.18 -1.85
N VAL A 342 9.83 -6.56 -1.38
CA VAL A 342 8.51 -6.62 -2.02
C VAL A 342 8.09 -5.20 -2.40
N VAL A 343 7.91 -4.93 -3.69
CA VAL A 343 7.73 -3.56 -4.21
C VAL A 343 6.54 -3.43 -5.15
N GLU A 344 6.02 -2.23 -5.31
CA GLU A 344 5.10 -1.95 -6.42
C GLU A 344 5.85 -1.96 -7.75
N ALA A 345 5.19 -2.37 -8.83
CA ALA A 345 5.74 -2.42 -10.18
C ALA A 345 6.34 -1.08 -10.63
N ASN A 346 5.77 0.03 -10.16
CA ASN A 346 6.27 1.37 -10.44
C ASN A 346 7.68 1.64 -9.85
N ASP A 347 8.03 0.95 -8.77
CA ASP A 347 9.30 1.10 -8.05
C ASP A 347 10.37 0.11 -8.51
N ALA A 348 10.01 -0.86 -9.37
CA ALA A 348 10.97 -1.76 -10.01
C ALA A 348 11.81 -1.05 -11.10
N TRP A 349 11.36 0.12 -11.58
CA TRP A 349 12.04 0.90 -12.61
C TRP A 349 13.50 1.19 -12.23
N ALA A 350 14.42 0.90 -13.15
CA ALA A 350 15.87 1.08 -13.03
C ALA A 350 16.56 0.28 -11.91
N LEU A 351 15.88 -0.72 -11.35
CA LEU A 351 16.56 -1.78 -10.61
C LEU A 351 17.20 -2.76 -11.59
N ASP A 352 18.24 -3.45 -11.13
CA ASP A 352 18.91 -4.54 -11.82
C ASP A 352 19.17 -5.61 -10.76
N VAL A 353 18.32 -6.63 -10.73
CA VAL A 353 18.30 -7.68 -9.71
C VAL A 353 18.32 -9.06 -10.37
N PRO A 354 19.04 -10.05 -9.83
CA PRO A 354 19.15 -11.37 -10.45
C PRO A 354 17.80 -12.05 -10.69
N TYR A 355 16.91 -12.06 -9.69
CA TYR A 355 15.64 -12.76 -9.76
C TYR A 355 14.46 -11.82 -9.48
N VAL A 356 13.48 -11.79 -10.39
CA VAL A 356 12.22 -11.05 -10.18
C VAL A 356 11.05 -12.01 -10.17
N VAL A 357 10.17 -11.89 -9.18
CA VAL A 357 8.89 -12.60 -9.09
C VAL A 357 7.75 -11.59 -9.23
N ALA A 358 7.18 -11.48 -10.42
CA ALA A 358 6.05 -10.61 -10.71
C ALA A 358 4.73 -11.36 -10.43
N ILE A 359 3.89 -10.81 -9.56
CA ILE A 359 2.63 -11.46 -9.12
C ILE A 359 1.39 -10.73 -9.64
N GLY A 360 0.32 -11.50 -9.82
CA GLY A 360 -1.00 -11.00 -10.17
C GLY A 360 -1.22 -10.74 -11.65
N LEU A 361 -0.54 -11.43 -12.58
CA LEU A 361 -0.66 -11.24 -14.04
C LEU A 361 -2.01 -11.75 -14.60
N VAL A 362 -3.10 -11.16 -14.10
CA VAL A 362 -4.48 -11.34 -14.55
C VAL A 362 -4.97 -10.08 -15.26
N ASP A 363 -5.99 -10.26 -16.09
CA ASP A 363 -6.73 -9.15 -16.70
C ASP A 363 -7.27 -8.21 -15.61
N GLU A 364 -7.40 -6.92 -15.91
CA GLU A 364 -7.80 -5.85 -14.97
C GLU A 364 -6.81 -5.49 -13.83
N GLU A 365 -5.86 -6.36 -13.45
CA GLU A 365 -4.72 -6.01 -12.58
C GLU A 365 -3.50 -5.58 -13.40
N TRP A 366 -3.25 -6.28 -14.50
CA TRP A 366 -2.23 -5.95 -15.48
C TRP A 366 -2.88 -5.91 -16.88
N PRO A 367 -3.13 -4.73 -17.48
CA PRO A 367 -2.99 -3.39 -16.93
C PRO A 367 -4.09 -3.03 -15.92
N HIS A 368 -3.72 -2.36 -14.83
CA HIS A 368 -4.70 -1.73 -13.93
C HIS A 368 -5.26 -0.46 -14.55
N VAL A 369 -6.59 -0.37 -14.65
CA VAL A 369 -7.30 0.80 -15.18
C VAL A 369 -7.84 1.64 -14.02
N PRO A 370 -7.24 2.81 -13.70
CA PRO A 370 -7.73 3.64 -12.60
C PRO A 370 -9.14 4.16 -12.88
N THR A 371 -9.94 4.23 -11.82
CA THR A 371 -11.22 4.96 -11.84
C THR A 371 -10.98 6.43 -12.15
N SER A 372 -11.71 6.96 -13.14
CA SER A 372 -11.59 8.33 -13.61
C SER A 372 -12.93 9.04 -13.44
N ALA A 373 -12.90 10.31 -13.02
CA ALA A 373 -14.08 11.18 -13.02
C ALA A 373 -14.64 11.42 -14.44
N VAL A 374 -13.80 11.21 -15.47
CA VAL A 374 -14.22 11.25 -16.87
C VAL A 374 -14.80 9.89 -17.28
N PRO A 375 -16.05 9.83 -17.77
CA PRO A 375 -16.70 8.58 -18.20
C PRO A 375 -15.87 7.80 -19.23
N SER A 376 -15.92 6.46 -19.16
CA SER A 376 -15.16 5.55 -20.04
C SER A 376 -15.37 5.83 -21.54
N ILE A 377 -16.59 6.13 -21.96
CA ILE A 377 -16.92 6.47 -23.36
C ILE A 377 -16.20 7.74 -23.82
N ALA A 378 -16.15 8.77 -22.97
CA ALA A 378 -15.46 10.02 -23.26
C ALA A 378 -13.94 9.84 -23.28
N ARG A 379 -13.39 8.99 -22.39
CA ARG A 379 -11.96 8.59 -22.42
C ARG A 379 -11.60 7.89 -23.72
N ALA A 380 -12.37 6.86 -24.10
CA ALA A 380 -12.13 6.07 -25.31
C ALA A 380 -12.20 6.92 -26.59
N ALA A 381 -13.15 7.88 -26.65
CA ALA A 381 -13.26 8.80 -27.79
C ALA A 381 -12.06 9.77 -27.88
N THR A 382 -11.49 10.19 -26.75
CA THR A 382 -10.29 11.06 -26.72
C THR A 382 -9.04 10.27 -27.12
N VAL A 383 -8.84 9.06 -26.58
CA VAL A 383 -7.72 8.18 -26.95
C VAL A 383 -7.74 7.83 -28.43
N ARG A 384 -8.90 7.40 -28.99
CA ARG A 384 -9.02 7.07 -30.43
C ARG A 384 -8.72 8.25 -31.35
N ARG A 385 -9.08 9.48 -30.97
CA ARG A 385 -8.74 10.68 -31.74
C ARG A 385 -7.27 11.05 -31.67
N SER A 386 -6.58 10.66 -30.60
CA SER A 386 -5.15 10.88 -30.45
C SER A 386 -4.31 9.82 -31.18
N ASP A 387 -4.76 8.57 -31.23
CA ASP A 387 -4.06 7.47 -31.94
C ASP A 387 -4.22 7.53 -33.47
N GLY A 388 -5.31 8.12 -33.99
CA GLY A 388 -5.64 8.19 -35.43
C GLY A 388 -4.86 9.23 -36.25
N GLY A 389 -3.54 9.33 -36.07
CA GLY A 389 -2.70 10.38 -36.64
C GLY A 389 -2.69 10.43 -38.18
N ARG A 390 -3.26 11.52 -38.73
CA ARG A 390 -2.96 12.26 -39.99
C ARG A 390 -4.23 12.61 -40.78
N GLY A 391 -5.07 13.46 -40.21
CA GLY A 391 -6.20 14.03 -40.94
C GLY A 391 -7.01 15.01 -40.09
N SER A 392 -6.69 16.30 -40.21
CA SER A 392 -7.49 17.45 -39.77
C SER A 392 -7.94 17.49 -38.30
N GLY A 393 -7.17 18.23 -37.49
CA GLY A 393 -7.58 18.73 -36.17
C GLY A 393 -6.97 17.96 -35.01
N ALA A 394 -5.81 18.40 -34.52
CA ALA A 394 -5.30 17.97 -33.22
C ALA A 394 -6.41 18.18 -32.16
N SER A 395 -6.79 17.13 -31.45
CA SER A 395 -7.74 17.27 -30.35
C SER A 395 -7.12 18.22 -29.31
N PRO A 396 -7.86 19.25 -28.82
CA PRO A 396 -7.32 20.20 -27.84
C PRO A 396 -7.03 19.55 -26.48
N VAL A 397 -7.48 18.30 -26.28
CA VAL A 397 -7.31 17.54 -25.04
C VAL A 397 -6.40 16.35 -25.32
N ARG A 398 -5.21 16.35 -24.73
CA ARG A 398 -4.36 15.15 -24.70
C ARG A 398 -4.97 14.12 -23.75
N PRO A 399 -4.96 12.82 -24.10
CA PRO A 399 -5.38 11.78 -23.19
C PRO A 399 -4.51 11.83 -21.93
N HIS A 400 -5.13 11.75 -20.76
CA HIS A 400 -4.37 11.56 -19.53
C HIS A 400 -3.64 10.21 -19.60
N SER A 401 -2.41 10.12 -19.09
CA SER A 401 -1.58 8.90 -19.18
C SER A 401 -2.16 7.67 -18.46
N THR A 402 -3.22 7.86 -17.66
CA THR A 402 -3.99 6.79 -17.00
C THR A 402 -5.22 6.34 -17.80
N TRP A 403 -5.50 6.97 -18.95
CA TRP A 403 -6.60 6.59 -19.84
C TRP A 403 -6.14 5.66 -20.96
N THR A 404 -4.83 5.43 -21.06
CA THR A 404 -4.21 4.44 -21.93
C THR A 404 -3.49 3.41 -21.08
N ASP A 405 -3.28 2.24 -21.65
CA ASP A 405 -2.51 1.18 -21.00
C ASP A 405 -1.00 1.37 -21.17
N ALA A 406 -0.57 2.45 -21.84
CA ALA A 406 0.83 2.74 -22.12
C ALA A 406 1.66 2.80 -20.84
N ARG A 407 1.16 3.50 -19.80
CA ARG A 407 1.86 3.58 -18.51
C ARG A 407 1.92 2.23 -17.79
N ALA A 408 0.90 1.40 -17.94
CA ALA A 408 0.89 0.07 -17.34
C ALA A 408 1.84 -0.87 -18.10
N HIS A 409 1.95 -0.70 -19.42
CA HIS A 409 2.92 -1.39 -20.26
C HIS A 409 4.36 -0.95 -19.91
N ASP A 410 4.64 0.34 -19.80
CA ASP A 410 5.97 0.86 -19.38
C ASP A 410 6.39 0.29 -18.02
N ARG A 411 5.45 0.15 -17.08
CA ARG A 411 5.70 -0.49 -15.77
C ARG A 411 6.01 -1.97 -15.91
N PHE A 412 5.28 -2.68 -16.76
CA PHE A 412 5.53 -4.09 -17.04
C PHE A 412 6.90 -4.28 -17.69
N VAL A 413 7.24 -3.46 -18.69
CA VAL A 413 8.57 -3.43 -19.31
C VAL A 413 9.64 -3.16 -18.24
N GLY A 414 9.43 -2.17 -17.37
CA GLY A 414 10.35 -1.90 -16.26
C GLY A 414 10.56 -3.09 -15.30
N VAL A 415 9.53 -3.90 -15.07
CA VAL A 415 9.63 -5.15 -14.28
C VAL A 415 10.41 -6.23 -15.02
N VAL A 416 10.16 -6.41 -16.32
CA VAL A 416 10.92 -7.34 -17.18
C VAL A 416 12.38 -6.92 -17.27
N ASP A 417 12.65 -5.62 -17.30
CA ASP A 417 13.98 -5.01 -17.39
C ASP A 417 14.77 -5.09 -16.08
N ALA A 418 14.09 -5.15 -14.95
CA ALA A 418 14.72 -5.35 -13.67
C ALA A 418 15.31 -6.76 -13.47
N ALA A 419 14.85 -7.76 -14.24
CA ALA A 419 15.29 -9.15 -14.11
C ALA A 419 16.54 -9.45 -14.96
N ALA A 420 17.65 -9.72 -14.29
CA ALA A 420 18.93 -10.02 -14.95
C ALA A 420 19.08 -11.50 -15.33
N GLU A 421 18.66 -12.44 -14.47
CA GLU A 421 18.86 -13.89 -14.68
C GLU A 421 17.56 -14.64 -14.96
N LEU A 422 16.50 -14.35 -14.21
CA LEU A 422 15.21 -15.05 -14.33
C LEU A 422 14.04 -14.16 -13.93
N LEU A 423 13.01 -14.16 -14.76
CA LEU A 423 11.70 -13.61 -14.46
C LEU A 423 10.72 -14.74 -14.16
N VAL A 424 10.11 -14.72 -12.97
CA VAL A 424 8.99 -15.62 -12.63
C VAL A 424 7.72 -14.77 -12.61
N VAL A 425 6.77 -15.10 -13.49
CA VAL A 425 5.45 -14.46 -13.50
C VAL A 425 4.42 -15.40 -12.86
N THR A 426 3.55 -14.85 -12.03
CA THR A 426 2.48 -15.62 -11.40
C THR A 426 1.12 -15.02 -11.70
N ARG A 427 0.10 -15.87 -11.74
CA ARG A 427 -1.29 -15.44 -11.81
C ARG A 427 -2.22 -16.37 -11.06
N PHE A 428 -3.37 -15.84 -10.64
CA PHE A 428 -4.46 -16.63 -10.08
C PHE A 428 -5.58 -16.85 -11.11
N ALA A 429 -6.28 -17.98 -11.02
CA ALA A 429 -7.35 -18.35 -11.95
C ALA A 429 -8.76 -17.97 -11.45
N ALA A 430 -8.93 -17.73 -10.15
CA ALA A 430 -10.19 -17.30 -9.57
C ALA A 430 -9.98 -16.33 -8.40
N ASP A 431 -10.81 -15.29 -8.33
CA ASP A 431 -10.77 -14.29 -7.27
C ASP A 431 -11.42 -14.76 -5.95
N GLY A 432 -11.58 -13.85 -4.99
CA GLY A 432 -12.17 -14.14 -3.67
C GLY A 432 -13.64 -14.55 -3.72
N ASP A 433 -14.35 -14.17 -4.79
CA ASP A 433 -15.76 -14.50 -5.03
C ASP A 433 -15.91 -15.77 -5.90
N GLY A 434 -14.79 -16.34 -6.33
CA GLY A 434 -14.75 -17.54 -7.17
C GLY A 434 -15.00 -17.26 -8.65
N VAL A 435 -14.94 -15.99 -9.07
CA VAL A 435 -15.07 -15.62 -10.49
C VAL A 435 -13.79 -15.98 -11.21
N GLU A 436 -13.91 -16.64 -12.35
CA GLU A 436 -12.76 -16.99 -13.20
C GLU A 436 -12.10 -15.74 -13.76
N GLN A 437 -10.78 -15.66 -13.61
CA GLN A 437 -9.96 -14.55 -14.03
C GLN A 437 -9.18 -14.91 -15.30
N ARG A 438 -9.20 -13.99 -16.27
CA ARG A 438 -8.46 -14.16 -17.52
C ARG A 438 -6.99 -13.81 -17.32
N PRO A 439 -6.06 -14.44 -18.07
CA PRO A 439 -4.65 -14.04 -18.04
C PRO A 439 -4.49 -12.59 -18.52
N SER A 440 -3.51 -11.88 -17.96
CA SER A 440 -3.11 -10.57 -18.46
C SER A 440 -2.64 -10.69 -19.91
N ARG A 441 -3.07 -9.76 -20.75
CA ARG A 441 -2.58 -9.62 -22.13
C ARG A 441 -1.10 -9.26 -22.23
N PHE A 442 -0.46 -8.80 -21.15
CA PHE A 442 0.99 -8.56 -21.15
C PHE A 442 1.81 -9.85 -21.15
N LEU A 443 1.17 -11.01 -20.89
CA LEU A 443 1.82 -12.31 -21.07
C LEU A 443 2.09 -12.61 -22.55
N ASP A 444 1.29 -12.07 -23.48
CA ASP A 444 1.50 -12.23 -24.92
C ASP A 444 2.88 -11.70 -25.37
N ASP A 445 3.43 -10.69 -24.66
CA ASP A 445 4.76 -10.14 -24.91
C ASP A 445 5.90 -11.10 -24.47
N LEU A 446 5.60 -12.02 -23.55
CA LEU A 446 6.52 -13.03 -23.01
C LEU A 446 6.34 -14.42 -23.62
N ASP A 447 5.19 -14.70 -24.26
CA ASP A 447 4.84 -16.00 -24.85
C ASP A 447 5.99 -16.73 -25.59
N PRO A 448 6.85 -16.05 -26.38
CA PRO A 448 7.96 -16.72 -27.07
C PRO A 448 9.01 -17.35 -26.15
N VAL A 449 9.14 -16.87 -24.91
CA VAL A 449 10.17 -17.28 -23.93
C VAL A 449 9.56 -17.82 -22.63
N LEU A 450 8.23 -17.88 -22.53
CA LEU A 450 7.52 -18.23 -21.32
C LEU A 450 7.37 -19.75 -21.18
N ASP A 451 8.04 -20.33 -20.19
CA ASP A 451 7.88 -21.73 -19.82
C ASP A 451 6.85 -21.89 -18.69
N ARG A 452 5.86 -22.76 -18.87
CA ARG A 452 4.77 -22.94 -17.91
C ARG A 452 5.01 -24.16 -17.04
N VAL A 453 5.13 -23.94 -15.73
CA VAL A 453 5.30 -25.02 -14.74
C VAL A 453 4.01 -25.81 -14.59
N ALA A 454 4.14 -27.14 -14.55
CA ALA A 454 2.99 -28.02 -14.38
C ALA A 454 2.37 -27.90 -12.98
N ASP A 455 1.05 -28.13 -12.89
CA ASP A 455 0.31 -28.05 -11.63
C ASP A 455 0.90 -28.93 -10.50
N ALA A 456 1.44 -30.10 -10.87
CA ALA A 456 2.06 -31.06 -9.96
C ALA A 456 3.42 -30.56 -9.43
N GLU A 457 4.24 -29.96 -10.29
CA GLU A 457 5.54 -29.39 -9.92
C GLU A 457 5.36 -28.18 -9.01
N ARG A 458 4.42 -27.30 -9.33
CA ARG A 458 4.03 -26.19 -8.46
C ARG A 458 3.51 -26.70 -7.11
N ALA A 459 2.71 -27.77 -7.10
CA ALA A 459 2.23 -28.36 -5.85
C ALA A 459 3.37 -28.94 -5.00
N ALA A 460 4.37 -29.56 -5.63
CA ALA A 460 5.58 -30.03 -4.97
C ALA A 460 6.38 -28.86 -4.37
N LEU A 461 6.61 -27.79 -5.15
CA LEU A 461 7.28 -26.56 -4.70
C LEU A 461 6.61 -25.94 -3.46
N VAL A 462 5.28 -25.86 -3.46
CA VAL A 462 4.52 -25.29 -2.32
C VAL A 462 4.56 -26.20 -1.10
N ALA A 463 4.67 -27.52 -1.29
CA ALA A 463 4.80 -28.47 -0.19
C ALA A 463 6.21 -28.47 0.41
N ASP A 464 7.23 -28.38 -0.45
CA ASP A 464 8.65 -28.36 -0.10
C ASP A 464 9.40 -27.40 -1.05
N PRO A 465 9.81 -26.22 -0.56
CA PRO A 465 10.55 -25.25 -1.36
C PRO A 465 11.87 -25.76 -1.96
N THR A 466 12.46 -26.82 -1.40
CA THR A 466 13.69 -27.40 -1.95
C THR A 466 13.45 -28.13 -3.29
N ALA A 467 12.20 -28.51 -3.56
CA ALA A 467 11.76 -29.11 -4.82
C ALA A 467 11.41 -28.04 -5.87
N LEU A 468 12.38 -27.17 -6.17
CA LEU A 468 12.26 -26.17 -7.24
C LEU A 468 12.05 -26.85 -8.62
N PRO A 469 11.04 -26.41 -9.41
CA PRO A 469 10.86 -26.87 -10.79
C PRO A 469 12.13 -26.69 -11.62
N GLU A 470 12.37 -27.59 -12.57
CA GLU A 470 13.60 -27.60 -13.40
C GLU A 470 13.80 -26.29 -14.15
N SER A 471 12.72 -25.71 -14.66
CA SER A 471 12.69 -24.41 -15.35
C SER A 471 13.16 -23.23 -14.50
N ILE A 472 13.06 -23.33 -13.18
CA ILE A 472 13.58 -22.34 -12.23
C ILE A 472 14.96 -22.78 -11.73
N ALA A 473 15.15 -24.08 -11.54
CA ALA A 473 16.35 -24.67 -10.98
C ALA A 473 17.61 -24.38 -11.78
N THR A 474 17.52 -24.47 -13.10
CA THR A 474 18.64 -24.29 -14.03
C THR A 474 19.31 -22.92 -13.89
N HIS A 475 18.55 -21.91 -13.46
CA HIS A 475 19.02 -20.54 -13.29
C HIS A 475 19.56 -20.25 -11.88
N ALA A 476 19.36 -21.13 -10.90
CA ALA A 476 19.89 -20.95 -9.56
C ALA A 476 21.35 -21.42 -9.47
N PRO A 477 22.20 -20.78 -8.62
CA PRO A 477 23.54 -21.26 -8.34
C PRO A 477 23.48 -22.69 -7.77
N GLY A 478 24.23 -23.62 -8.37
CA GLY A 478 24.30 -25.02 -7.94
C GLY A 478 23.70 -26.07 -8.90
N SER A 479 23.26 -25.68 -10.09
CA SER A 479 22.96 -26.66 -11.16
C SER A 479 24.23 -27.48 -11.48
N PRO A 480 24.17 -28.82 -11.50
CA PRO A 480 25.32 -29.61 -11.95
C PRO A 480 25.62 -29.23 -13.40
N PRO A 481 26.88 -28.97 -13.79
CA PRO A 481 27.19 -28.67 -15.17
C PRO A 481 26.80 -29.86 -16.05
N GLU A 482 25.89 -29.64 -16.99
CA GLU A 482 25.66 -30.58 -18.08
C GLU A 482 26.97 -30.78 -18.84
N GLY A 483 27.49 -32.00 -18.80
CA GLY A 483 28.68 -32.38 -19.57
C GLY A 483 29.96 -32.56 -18.75
N SER A 484 29.96 -33.47 -17.78
CA SER A 484 31.18 -34.22 -17.47
C SER A 484 30.89 -35.71 -17.41
N THR A 485 30.80 -36.33 -18.59
CA THR A 485 31.06 -37.76 -18.73
C THR A 485 32.53 -38.01 -18.40
N SER A 486 32.82 -38.38 -17.15
CA SER A 486 34.11 -38.98 -16.80
C SER A 486 33.94 -40.50 -16.76
N PRO A 487 34.73 -41.27 -17.54
CA PRO A 487 34.63 -42.71 -17.56
C PRO A 487 35.50 -43.32 -16.44
N ASP A 488 35.00 -44.46 -15.96
CA ASP A 488 35.76 -45.58 -15.41
C ASP A 488 36.26 -45.46 -13.96
N ALA A 489 35.62 -46.23 -13.07
CA ALA A 489 36.18 -46.67 -11.80
C ALA A 489 35.86 -48.14 -11.59
N THR A 490 36.42 -48.99 -12.44
CA THR A 490 36.49 -50.44 -12.20
C THR A 490 37.84 -50.78 -11.56
N THR A 491 37.96 -50.75 -10.23
CA THR A 491 38.95 -51.61 -9.55
C THR A 491 38.53 -51.87 -8.09
N SER A 492 37.99 -53.06 -7.84
CA SER A 492 37.86 -53.65 -6.51
C SER A 492 39.23 -53.85 -5.85
N PRO A 493 39.39 -53.62 -4.54
CA PRO A 493 40.55 -54.10 -3.80
C PRO A 493 40.37 -55.58 -3.38
N PRO A 494 41.45 -56.39 -3.29
CA PRO A 494 41.36 -57.79 -2.91
C PRO A 494 41.29 -57.98 -1.37
N PRO A 495 40.87 -59.17 -0.88
CA PRO A 495 40.63 -59.41 0.53
C PRO A 495 41.86 -59.92 1.30
N HIS A 496 41.92 -59.51 2.58
CA HIS A 496 42.51 -60.14 3.78
C HIS A 496 43.90 -60.80 3.76
N ALA A 497 44.75 -60.41 4.72
CA ALA A 497 45.28 -61.33 5.75
C ALA A 497 46.02 -60.61 6.88
N ASP A 498 45.84 -61.15 8.09
CA ASP A 498 46.37 -60.77 9.40
C ASP A 498 47.90 -60.77 9.55
N ARG A 499 48.39 -59.92 10.46
CA ARG A 499 49.41 -60.21 11.51
C ARG A 499 49.77 -58.92 12.25
N GLU A 500 49.32 -58.74 13.49
CA GLU A 500 50.04 -59.08 14.74
C GLU A 500 51.32 -58.26 15.00
N GLU A 501 51.23 -57.52 16.11
CA GLU A 501 52.24 -57.32 17.17
C GLU A 501 53.40 -56.31 17.02
N ARG A 502 53.47 -55.48 18.09
CA ARG A 502 54.61 -54.73 18.69
C ARG A 502 54.96 -53.40 17.99
N GLU A 503 55.05 -52.26 18.68
CA GLU A 503 55.36 -51.93 20.08
C GLU A 503 54.63 -50.65 20.51
#